data_AF-S1NW92-F1
#
_entry.id   AF-S1NW92-F1
#
_cell.length_a   1.000
_cell.length_b   1.000
_cell.length_c   1.000
_cell.angle_alpha   90.00
_cell.angle_beta   90.00
_cell.angle_gamma   90.00
#
_symmetry.space_group_name_H-M   'P 1'
#
loop_
_entity.id
_entity.type
_entity.pdbx_description
1 polymer ?
#
loop_
_entity_poly.entity_id
_entity_poly.type
_entity_poly.pdbx_seq_one_letter_code
_entity_poly.pdbx_strand_id
1 'polypeptide(L)'
;MDISIINADETNGDVGLMIGDKNAKKTLVEFINLRCPYCRQWFLEHEKLLEAEVANGNLKRVIKLYNKDKESLQRGNVMHQYVTKGDAKKALADIKKIFLSQDLWGDLPLESVEKFATENLKLENYEDELTQKAIITEAQRANIQFVPTMIINNHIFDESISDETLLEYLHE
;
A
#
# COMPACT_ATOMS: atom_id res chain seq x y z
N MET A 1 12.02 -5.09 11.56
CA MET A 1 12.56 -5.05 10.19
C MET A 1 14.02 -4.57 10.26
N ASP A 2 14.97 -5.17 9.55
CA ASP A 2 16.30 -4.56 9.41
C ASP A 2 16.22 -3.51 8.31
N ILE A 3 16.15 -2.23 8.68
CA ILE A 3 16.03 -1.12 7.73
C ILE A 3 17.38 -0.73 7.11
N SER A 4 18.50 -1.16 7.71
CA SER A 4 19.84 -0.77 7.27
C SER A 4 20.22 -1.33 5.90
N ILE A 5 19.54 -2.39 5.48
CA ILE A 5 19.75 -3.06 4.19
C ILE A 5 18.88 -2.47 3.07
N ILE A 6 17.90 -1.62 3.39
CA ILE A 6 16.97 -1.03 2.42
C ILE A 6 17.64 0.19 1.77
N ASN A 7 17.63 0.22 0.44
CA ASN A 7 18.12 1.37 -0.32
C ASN A 7 16.94 2.23 -0.80
N ALA A 8 16.61 3.28 -0.04
CA ALA A 8 15.51 4.19 -0.36
C ALA A 8 15.69 4.90 -1.71
N ASP A 9 16.93 5.15 -2.14
CA ASP A 9 17.25 5.82 -3.41
C ASP A 9 16.87 4.98 -4.65
N GLU A 10 16.67 3.68 -4.48
CA GLU A 10 16.20 2.78 -5.54
C GLU A 10 14.67 2.71 -5.64
N THR A 11 13.96 3.46 -4.79
CA THR A 11 12.50 3.61 -4.85
C THR A 11 12.09 4.85 -5.63
N ASN A 12 10.82 4.92 -6.02
CA ASN A 12 10.28 6.06 -6.75
C ASN A 12 8.91 6.49 -6.23
N GLY A 13 8.58 7.74 -6.55
CA GLY A 13 7.28 8.34 -6.27
C GLY A 13 6.35 8.40 -7.50
N ASP A 14 6.58 7.58 -8.53
CA ASP A 14 5.86 7.61 -9.81
C ASP A 14 5.21 6.29 -10.26
N VAL A 15 5.54 5.16 -9.62
CA VAL A 15 4.92 3.85 -9.87
C VAL A 15 4.02 3.44 -8.70
N GLY A 16 2.73 3.21 -8.97
CA GLY A 16 1.75 2.77 -7.97
C GLY A 16 0.44 3.55 -8.05
N LEU A 17 -0.36 3.45 -6.98
CA LEU A 17 -1.57 4.25 -6.82
C LEU A 17 -1.20 5.62 -6.26
N MET A 18 -1.57 6.67 -7.00
CA MET A 18 -1.25 8.06 -6.68
C MET A 18 -2.40 8.71 -5.93
N ILE A 19 -2.14 9.16 -4.70
CA ILE A 19 -3.13 9.82 -3.86
C ILE A 19 -2.60 11.22 -3.47
N GLY A 20 -3.40 12.26 -3.74
CA GLY A 20 -3.05 13.64 -3.42
C GLY A 20 -2.46 14.43 -4.59
N ASP A 21 -1.97 15.63 -4.30
CA ASP A 21 -1.40 16.53 -5.31
C ASP A 21 -0.04 16.00 -5.78
N LYS A 22 0.18 15.97 -7.10
CA LYS A 22 1.47 15.60 -7.70
C LYS A 22 2.63 16.52 -7.27
N ASN A 23 2.30 17.76 -6.86
CA ASN A 23 3.23 18.80 -6.43
C ASN A 23 3.29 18.91 -4.89
N ALA A 24 2.74 17.96 -4.13
CA ALA A 24 2.80 17.99 -2.68
C ALA A 24 4.26 18.01 -2.17
N LYS A 25 4.47 18.62 -1.00
CA LYS A 25 5.81 18.83 -0.43
C LYS A 25 6.53 17.53 -0.12
N LYS A 26 5.81 16.54 0.38
CA LYS A 26 6.33 15.22 0.73
C LYS A 26 5.70 14.15 -0.13
N THR A 27 6.50 13.12 -0.42
CA THR A 27 6.02 11.86 -0.99
C THR A 27 6.22 10.76 0.04
N LEU A 28 5.13 10.08 0.40
CA LEU A 28 5.15 8.86 1.17
C LEU A 28 5.00 7.66 0.22
N VAL A 29 6.02 6.82 0.17
CA VAL A 29 6.02 5.57 -0.59
C VAL A 29 5.63 4.42 0.34
N GLU A 30 4.64 3.61 -0.06
CA GLU A 30 4.06 2.55 0.77
C GLU A 30 4.12 1.21 0.05
N PHE A 31 4.99 0.29 0.49
CA PHE A 31 4.95 -1.10 0.02
C PHE A 31 4.04 -1.89 0.95
N ILE A 32 2.85 -2.24 0.46
CA ILE A 32 1.84 -2.95 1.25
C ILE A 32 1.31 -4.18 0.51
N ASN A 33 0.86 -5.18 1.26
CA ASN A 33 0.09 -6.30 0.74
C ASN A 33 -1.27 -6.35 1.41
N LEU A 34 -2.35 -6.48 0.65
CA LEU A 34 -3.71 -6.36 1.18
C LEU A 34 -4.12 -7.53 2.11
N ARG A 35 -3.36 -8.62 2.17
CA ARG A 35 -3.55 -9.70 3.18
C ARG A 35 -2.71 -9.43 4.45
N CYS A 36 -1.68 -8.60 4.40
CA CYS A 36 -0.85 -8.41 5.58
C CYS A 36 -1.64 -7.71 6.70
N PRO A 37 -1.72 -8.31 7.92
CA PRO A 37 -2.43 -7.70 9.04
C PRO A 37 -1.72 -6.42 9.55
N TYR A 38 -0.40 -6.35 9.44
CA TYR A 38 0.38 -5.15 9.77
C TYR A 38 0.14 -4.03 8.74
N CYS A 39 -0.03 -4.36 7.45
CA CYS A 39 -0.45 -3.37 6.45
C CYS A 39 -1.86 -2.85 6.72
N ARG A 40 -2.77 -3.73 7.18
CA ARG A 40 -4.11 -3.33 7.62
C ARG A 40 -4.03 -2.38 8.80
N GLN A 41 -3.21 -2.69 9.80
CA GLN A 41 -2.99 -1.85 10.97
C GLN A 41 -2.51 -0.46 10.55
N TRP A 42 -1.39 -0.39 9.83
CA TRP A 42 -0.85 0.86 9.26
C TRP A 42 -1.93 1.69 8.54
N PHE A 43 -2.68 1.06 7.63
CA PHE A 43 -3.65 1.78 6.81
C PHE A 43 -4.82 2.35 7.63
N LEU A 44 -5.30 1.62 8.63
CA LEU A 44 -6.47 2.01 9.42
C LEU A 44 -6.12 2.97 10.57
N GLU A 45 -4.98 2.76 11.24
CA GLU A 45 -4.57 3.59 12.38
C GLU A 45 -4.23 5.03 11.94
N HIS A 46 -3.50 5.17 10.82
CA HIS A 46 -3.06 6.48 10.34
C HIS A 46 -4.00 7.12 9.30
N GLU A 47 -5.17 6.53 9.02
CA GLU A 47 -6.08 6.96 7.94
C GLU A 47 -6.40 8.46 8.04
N LYS A 48 -6.86 8.92 9.21
CA LYS A 48 -7.30 10.31 9.41
C LYS A 48 -6.17 11.31 9.24
N LEU A 49 -4.99 10.98 9.76
CA LEU A 49 -3.80 11.82 9.65
C LEU A 49 -3.39 11.96 8.19
N LEU A 50 -3.25 10.83 7.48
CA LEU A 50 -2.84 10.82 6.08
C LEU A 50 -3.87 11.50 5.17
N GLU A 51 -5.18 11.31 5.43
CA GLU A 51 -6.24 12.02 4.71
C GLU A 51 -6.15 13.54 4.89
N ALA A 52 -5.90 14.01 6.12
CA ALA A 52 -5.74 15.43 6.40
C ALA A 52 -4.51 16.03 5.69
N GLU A 53 -3.37 15.35 5.74
CA GLU A 53 -2.13 15.82 5.09
C GLU A 53 -2.23 15.80 3.56
N VAL A 54 -2.94 14.83 2.99
CA VAL A 54 -3.28 14.81 1.56
C VAL A 54 -4.22 15.97 1.20
N ALA A 55 -5.29 16.18 1.98
CA ALA A 55 -6.26 17.24 1.71
C ALA A 55 -5.66 18.64 1.81
N ASN A 56 -4.67 18.83 2.71
CA ASN A 56 -3.92 20.07 2.85
C ASN A 56 -2.84 20.27 1.77
N GLY A 57 -2.64 19.31 0.87
CA GLY A 57 -1.61 19.37 -0.17
C GLY A 57 -0.18 19.19 0.34
N ASN A 58 0.00 18.78 1.60
CA ASN A 58 1.32 18.52 2.18
C ASN A 58 1.89 17.18 1.70
N LEU A 59 1.01 16.20 1.47
CA LEU A 59 1.38 14.83 1.19
C LEU A 59 0.84 14.31 -0.13
N LYS A 60 1.72 13.67 -0.90
CA LYS A 60 1.39 12.72 -1.95
C LYS A 60 1.70 11.32 -1.43
N ARG A 61 0.75 10.39 -1.51
CA ARG A 61 0.98 8.98 -1.22
C ARG A 61 1.15 8.20 -2.52
N VAL A 62 2.10 7.27 -2.52
CA VAL A 62 2.37 6.35 -3.62
C VAL A 62 2.25 4.94 -3.07
N ILE A 63 1.04 4.39 -3.18
CA ILE A 63 0.72 3.08 -2.61
C ILE A 63 1.09 2.01 -3.64
N LYS A 64 2.07 1.19 -3.28
CA LYS A 64 2.60 0.08 -4.07
C LYS A 64 2.03 -1.23 -3.52
N LEU A 65 1.05 -1.76 -4.23
CA LEU A 65 0.46 -3.07 -3.95
C LEU A 65 1.47 -4.17 -4.29
N TYR A 66 2.25 -4.59 -3.30
CA TYR A 66 3.41 -5.45 -3.48
C TYR A 66 3.03 -6.92 -3.36
N ASN A 67 2.97 -7.63 -4.49
CA ASN A 67 2.77 -9.07 -4.52
C ASN A 67 3.90 -9.80 -3.79
N LYS A 68 3.54 -10.78 -2.97
CA LYS A 68 4.49 -11.58 -2.20
C LYS A 68 4.35 -13.06 -2.54
N ASP A 69 5.48 -13.76 -2.50
CA ASP A 69 5.54 -15.21 -2.77
C ASP A 69 5.10 -16.05 -1.56
N LYS A 70 5.22 -15.50 -0.34
CA LYS A 70 4.76 -16.15 0.89
C LYS A 70 3.30 -16.56 0.75
N GLU A 71 3.01 -17.84 0.92
CA GLU A 71 1.67 -18.43 0.69
C GLU A 71 0.54 -17.67 1.40
N SER A 72 0.78 -17.26 2.65
CA SER A 72 -0.21 -16.51 3.44
C SER A 72 -0.56 -15.14 2.86
N LEU A 73 0.29 -14.58 1.99
CA LEU A 73 0.13 -13.26 1.38
C LEU A 73 -0.34 -13.32 -0.08
N GLN A 74 -0.34 -14.51 -0.70
CA GLN A 74 -0.78 -14.68 -2.09
C GLN A 74 -2.26 -14.32 -2.30
N ARG A 75 -3.11 -14.46 -1.28
CA ARG A 75 -4.50 -13.98 -1.32
C ARG A 75 -4.56 -12.45 -1.51
N GLY A 76 -3.60 -11.73 -0.96
CA GLY A 76 -3.47 -10.29 -1.16
C GLY A 76 -3.12 -9.95 -2.59
N ASN A 77 -2.30 -10.78 -3.26
CA ASN A 77 -1.94 -10.60 -4.67
C ASN A 77 -3.20 -10.64 -5.56
N VAL A 78 -4.15 -11.53 -5.25
CA VAL A 78 -5.46 -11.57 -5.94
C VAL A 78 -6.21 -10.26 -5.68
N MET A 79 -6.36 -9.84 -4.42
CA MET A 79 -7.06 -8.60 -4.07
C MET A 79 -6.43 -7.34 -4.67
N HIS A 80 -5.13 -7.34 -4.98
CA HIS A 80 -4.47 -6.20 -5.63
C HIS A 80 -5.04 -5.89 -7.02
N GLN A 81 -5.52 -6.91 -7.71
CA GLN A 81 -6.17 -6.76 -9.02
C GLN A 81 -7.54 -6.09 -8.91
N TYR A 82 -8.13 -5.97 -7.72
CA TYR A 82 -9.49 -5.43 -7.52
C TYR A 82 -9.50 -4.03 -6.91
N VAL A 83 -8.40 -3.29 -7.03
CA VAL A 83 -8.31 -1.88 -6.61
C VAL A 83 -8.42 -0.97 -7.81
N THR A 84 -9.39 -0.06 -7.78
CA THR A 84 -9.65 0.90 -8.86
C THR A 84 -8.40 1.67 -9.28
N LYS A 85 -8.27 1.89 -10.59
CA LYS A 85 -7.22 2.71 -11.21
C LYS A 85 -7.81 4.02 -11.72
N GLY A 86 -7.00 5.09 -11.71
CA GLY A 86 -7.40 6.40 -12.23
C GLY A 86 -8.33 7.22 -11.33
N ASP A 87 -8.89 6.63 -10.27
CA ASP A 87 -9.68 7.34 -9.25
C ASP A 87 -9.09 7.05 -7.86
N ALA A 88 -8.37 8.04 -7.32
CA ALA A 88 -7.70 7.94 -6.02
C ALA A 88 -8.69 7.69 -4.86
N LYS A 89 -9.87 8.30 -4.91
CA LYS A 89 -10.87 8.18 -3.84
C LYS A 89 -11.49 6.79 -3.86
N LYS A 90 -11.85 6.28 -5.04
CA LYS A 90 -12.39 4.92 -5.19
C LYS A 90 -11.32 3.88 -4.86
N ALA A 91 -10.06 4.09 -5.26
CA ALA A 91 -8.95 3.20 -4.91
C ALA A 91 -8.76 3.07 -3.38
N LEU A 92 -8.77 4.19 -2.64
CA LEU A 92 -8.70 4.15 -1.17
C LEU A 92 -9.91 3.46 -0.55
N ALA A 93 -11.11 3.70 -1.07
CA ALA A 93 -12.32 3.04 -0.60
C ALA A 93 -12.27 1.52 -0.83
N ASP A 94 -11.76 1.07 -1.99
CA ASP A 94 -11.56 -0.35 -2.30
C ASP A 94 -10.56 -0.98 -1.33
N ILE A 95 -9.40 -0.35 -1.12
CA ILE A 95 -8.37 -0.81 -0.17
C ILE A 95 -8.95 -0.93 1.24
N LYS A 96 -9.66 0.11 1.71
CA LYS A 96 -10.32 0.10 3.02
C LYS A 96 -11.30 -1.05 3.14
N LYS A 97 -12.16 -1.26 2.13
CA LYS A 97 -13.15 -2.33 2.11
C LYS A 97 -12.51 -3.72 2.15
N ILE A 98 -11.41 -3.90 1.40
CA ILE A 98 -10.63 -5.14 1.40
C ILE A 98 -10.01 -5.39 2.78
N PHE A 99 -9.40 -4.37 3.39
CA PHE A 99 -8.81 -4.48 4.73
C PHE A 99 -9.83 -4.76 5.84
N LEU A 100 -10.99 -4.09 5.82
CA LEU A 100 -12.05 -4.31 6.80
C LEU A 100 -12.67 -5.71 6.71
N SER A 101 -12.55 -6.38 5.57
CA SER A 101 -13.01 -7.75 5.36
C SER A 101 -11.89 -8.80 5.36
N GLN A 102 -10.66 -8.42 5.71
CA GLN A 102 -9.46 -9.26 5.58
C GLN A 102 -9.59 -10.63 6.26
N ASP A 103 -10.25 -10.71 7.41
CA ASP A 103 -10.45 -11.99 8.13
C ASP A 103 -11.50 -12.90 7.48
N LEU A 104 -12.32 -12.38 6.57
CA LEU A 104 -13.36 -13.15 5.87
C LEU A 104 -12.82 -13.85 4.62
N TRP A 105 -11.84 -13.26 3.95
CA TRP A 105 -11.28 -13.78 2.70
C TRP A 105 -9.83 -14.23 2.81
N GLY A 106 -9.09 -13.81 3.84
CA GLY A 106 -7.64 -13.98 3.95
C GLY A 106 -7.15 -15.42 4.02
N ASP A 107 -8.02 -16.36 4.36
CA ASP A 107 -7.73 -17.80 4.47
C ASP A 107 -8.42 -18.64 3.39
N LEU A 108 -9.19 -18.00 2.50
CA LEU A 108 -9.85 -18.68 1.39
C LEU A 108 -8.82 -19.22 0.38
N PRO A 109 -9.18 -20.26 -0.40
CA PRO A 109 -8.47 -20.61 -1.63
C PRO A 109 -8.45 -19.43 -2.62
N LEU A 110 -7.42 -19.32 -3.46
CA LEU A 110 -7.24 -18.17 -4.36
C LEU A 110 -8.45 -17.92 -5.27
N GLU A 111 -9.05 -18.97 -5.85
CA GLU A 111 -10.26 -18.86 -6.67
C GLU A 111 -11.46 -18.30 -5.87
N SER A 112 -11.56 -18.65 -4.59
CA SER A 112 -12.61 -18.14 -3.71
C SER A 112 -12.36 -16.69 -3.28
N VAL A 113 -11.11 -16.22 -3.26
CA VAL A 113 -10.78 -14.81 -3.02
C VAL A 113 -11.27 -13.93 -4.17
N GLU A 114 -11.08 -14.37 -5.41
CA GLU A 114 -11.60 -13.69 -6.61
C GLU A 114 -13.15 -13.60 -6.58
N LYS A 115 -13.82 -14.71 -6.25
CA LYS A 115 -15.28 -14.72 -6.06
C LYS A 115 -15.70 -13.75 -4.94
N PHE A 116 -14.97 -13.72 -3.83
CA PHE A 116 -15.26 -12.79 -2.75
C PHE A 116 -15.12 -11.32 -3.19
N ALA A 117 -14.08 -10.98 -3.95
CA ALA A 117 -13.87 -9.63 -4.47
C ALA A 117 -15.04 -9.17 -5.37
N THR A 118 -15.46 -10.03 -6.30
CA THR A 118 -16.50 -9.72 -7.29
C THR A 118 -17.92 -9.82 -6.71
N GLU A 119 -18.22 -10.88 -5.96
CA GLU A 119 -19.58 -11.17 -5.49
C GLU A 119 -19.90 -10.50 -4.15
N ASN A 120 -18.97 -10.48 -3.20
CA ASN A 120 -19.21 -9.90 -1.87
C ASN A 120 -18.80 -8.42 -1.83
N LEU A 121 -17.63 -8.09 -2.37
CA LEU A 121 -17.13 -6.72 -2.37
C LEU A 121 -17.61 -5.90 -3.57
N LYS A 122 -18.21 -6.52 -4.59
CA LYS A 122 -18.69 -5.83 -5.81
C LYS A 122 -17.60 -4.99 -6.47
N LEU A 123 -16.36 -5.49 -6.42
CA LEU A 123 -15.20 -4.85 -7.03
C LEU A 123 -15.02 -5.34 -8.47
N GLU A 124 -14.48 -4.46 -9.30
CA GLU A 124 -14.11 -4.77 -10.68
C GLU A 124 -12.64 -5.15 -10.75
N ASN A 125 -12.27 -5.97 -11.74
CA ASN A 125 -10.88 -6.35 -11.97
C ASN A 125 -10.18 -5.25 -12.79
N TYR A 126 -9.04 -4.80 -12.29
CA TYR A 126 -8.11 -3.80 -12.84
C TYR A 126 -6.68 -4.36 -12.89
N GLU A 127 -6.53 -5.63 -13.27
CA GLU A 127 -5.23 -6.27 -13.43
C GLU A 127 -4.28 -5.42 -14.29
N ASP A 128 -3.07 -5.25 -13.78
CA ASP A 128 -2.02 -4.44 -14.40
C ASP A 128 -0.66 -5.09 -14.15
N GLU A 129 -0.33 -6.06 -15.00
CA GLU A 129 0.92 -6.83 -14.91
C GLU A 129 2.17 -5.95 -15.04
N LEU A 130 2.10 -4.87 -15.83
CA LEU A 130 3.24 -3.98 -16.07
C LEU A 130 3.58 -3.20 -14.80
N THR A 131 2.58 -2.57 -14.18
CA THR A 131 2.77 -1.88 -12.89
C THR A 131 3.20 -2.87 -11.82
N GLN A 132 2.62 -4.07 -11.79
CA GLN A 132 2.98 -5.07 -10.78
C GLN A 132 4.43 -5.52 -10.91
N LYS A 133 4.90 -5.78 -12.14
CA LYS A 133 6.29 -6.13 -12.42
C LYS A 133 7.25 -4.99 -12.04
N ALA A 134 6.85 -3.74 -12.31
CA ALA A 134 7.64 -2.58 -11.92
C ALA A 134 7.78 -2.47 -10.39
N ILE A 135 6.69 -2.65 -9.62
CA ILE A 135 6.71 -2.66 -8.15
C ILE A 135 7.62 -3.77 -7.61
N ILE A 136 7.53 -4.99 -8.15
CA ILE A 136 8.38 -6.11 -7.72
C ILE A 136 9.87 -5.81 -8.01
N THR A 137 10.17 -5.29 -9.21
CA THR A 137 11.54 -4.95 -9.61
C THR A 137 12.11 -3.83 -8.76
N GLU A 138 11.30 -2.82 -8.43
CA GLU A 138 11.66 -1.75 -7.52
C GLU A 138 11.96 -2.27 -6.12
N ALA A 139 11.06 -3.07 -5.54
CA ALA A 139 11.27 -3.65 -4.22
C ALA A 139 12.55 -4.51 -4.17
N GLN A 140 12.86 -5.25 -5.24
CA GLN A 140 14.09 -6.04 -5.34
C GLN A 140 15.35 -5.16 -5.37
N ARG A 141 15.36 -4.08 -6.18
CA ARG A 141 16.50 -3.15 -6.25
C ARG A 141 16.72 -2.40 -4.94
N ALA A 142 15.64 -1.99 -4.29
CA ALA A 142 15.65 -1.33 -2.99
C ALA A 142 15.85 -2.31 -1.81
N ASN A 143 15.94 -3.62 -2.07
CA ASN A 143 16.05 -4.67 -1.05
C ASN A 143 14.92 -4.65 0.01
N ILE A 144 13.71 -4.33 -0.43
CA ILE A 144 12.49 -4.33 0.39
C ILE A 144 11.91 -5.74 0.43
N GLN A 145 12.15 -6.44 1.54
CA GLN A 145 11.73 -7.83 1.71
C GLN A 145 10.41 -7.98 2.47
N PHE A 146 10.05 -6.98 3.27
CA PHE A 146 8.92 -7.03 4.20
C PHE A 146 7.83 -6.03 3.80
N VAL A 147 6.63 -6.24 4.34
CA VAL A 147 5.49 -5.33 4.23
C VAL A 147 4.79 -5.25 5.60
N PRO A 148 4.33 -4.07 6.04
CA PRO A 148 4.49 -2.79 5.37
C PRO A 148 5.94 -2.29 5.39
N THR A 149 6.31 -1.50 4.38
CA THR A 149 7.53 -0.69 4.40
C THR A 149 7.17 0.68 3.87
N MET A 150 7.41 1.69 4.70
CA MET A 150 7.02 3.06 4.48
C MET A 150 8.30 3.89 4.33
N ILE A 151 8.32 4.79 3.36
CA ILE A 151 9.48 5.63 3.08
C ILE A 151 9.05 7.08 2.89
N ILE A 152 9.63 7.98 3.68
CA ILE A 152 9.52 9.44 3.53
C ILE A 152 10.94 10.01 3.53
N ASN A 153 11.42 10.47 2.38
CA ASN A 153 12.82 10.86 2.19
C ASN A 153 13.76 9.74 2.67
N ASN A 154 14.58 9.99 3.69
CA ASN A 154 15.53 9.03 4.26
C ASN A 154 14.95 8.22 5.43
N HIS A 155 13.71 8.50 5.84
CA HIS A 155 13.06 7.81 6.94
C HIS A 155 12.38 6.55 6.42
N ILE A 156 12.75 5.40 6.98
CA ILE A 156 12.20 4.09 6.66
C ILE A 156 11.59 3.51 7.92
N PHE A 157 10.31 3.14 7.86
CA PHE A 157 9.54 2.66 9.00
C PHE A 157 8.45 1.67 8.58
N ASP A 158 7.75 1.10 9.57
CA ASP A 158 6.66 0.15 9.40
C ASP A 158 5.42 0.59 10.21
N GLU A 159 4.49 -0.32 10.47
CA GLU A 159 3.24 -0.04 11.19
C GLU A 159 3.45 0.41 12.64
N SER A 160 4.65 0.25 13.21
CA SER A 160 4.91 0.58 14.61
C SER A 160 5.14 2.06 14.89
N ILE A 161 5.19 2.90 13.85
CA ILE A 161 5.36 4.36 14.00
C ILE A 161 4.15 4.99 14.71
N SER A 162 4.39 6.03 15.52
CA SER A 162 3.30 6.81 16.12
C SER A 162 2.87 7.97 15.21
N ASP A 163 1.66 8.49 15.41
CA ASP A 163 1.17 9.68 14.69
C ASP A 163 2.09 10.89 14.90
N GLU A 164 2.64 11.07 16.11
CA GLU A 164 3.56 12.16 16.41
C GLU A 164 4.83 12.07 15.57
N THR A 165 5.50 10.91 15.54
CA THR A 165 6.72 10.72 14.75
C THR A 165 6.44 10.79 13.25
N LEU A 166 5.29 10.29 12.80
CA LEU A 166 4.88 10.40 11.40
C LEU A 166 4.71 11.88 10.98
N LEU A 167 4.10 12.71 11.83
CA LEU A 167 3.97 14.15 11.58
C LEU A 167 5.33 14.84 11.53
N GLU A 168 6.26 14.50 12.43
CA GLU A 168 7.62 15.01 12.41
C GLU A 168 8.29 14.75 11.05
N TYR A 169 8.20 13.53 10.52
CA TYR A 169 8.77 13.18 9.21
C TYR A 169 8.11 13.91 8.04
N LEU A 170 6.81 14.22 8.15
CA LEU A 170 6.08 14.94 7.12
C LEU A 170 6.38 16.45 7.12
N HIS A 171 6.76 17.02 8.25
CA HIS A 171 6.93 18.47 8.42
C HIS A 171 8.39 18.94 8.54
N GLU A 172 9.36 18.02 8.54
CA GLU A 172 10.79 18.33 8.35
C GLU A 172 11.08 19.08 7.03
#